data_AF-A0A7C5MRW9-F1
#
_entry.id   AF-A0A7C5MRW9-F1
#
_cell.length_a   1.000
_cell.length_b   1.000
_cell.length_c   1.000
_cell.angle_alpha   90.00
_cell.angle_beta   90.00
_cell.angle_gamma   90.00
#
_symmetry.space_group_name_H-M   'P 1'
#
loop_
_entity.id
_entity.type
_entity.pdbx_description
1 polymer ?
#
loop_
_entity_poly.entity_id
_entity_poly.type
_entity_poly.pdbx_seq_one_letter_code
_entity_poly.pdbx_strand_id
1 'polypeptide(L)' 'KTAPRGYAKDHVAVDLLRHKSLVVSHKFRDAEISADSFLPQAIKVFQAMQPLVQFLNKAIAETIE' A
#
# COMPACT_ATOMS: atom_id res chain seq x y z
N LYS A 1 13.40 21.49 -7.33
CA LYS A 1 12.79 20.59 -6.32
C LYS A 1 12.04 21.46 -5.32
N THR A 2 10.71 21.46 -5.34
CA THR A 2 9.87 22.28 -4.46
C THR A 2 9.24 21.37 -3.40
N ALA A 3 9.22 21.83 -2.15
CA ALA A 3 8.52 21.14 -1.08
C ALA A 3 7.01 21.03 -1.43
N PRO A 4 6.32 19.95 -1.02
CA PRO A 4 4.89 19.83 -1.23
C PRO A 4 4.14 21.02 -0.63
N ARG A 5 3.00 21.37 -1.24
CA ARG A 5 2.18 22.49 -0.77
C ARG A 5 1.81 22.29 0.70
N GLY A 6 2.12 23.26 1.55
CA GLY A 6 1.83 23.22 2.98
C GLY A 6 2.98 22.79 3.89
N TYR A 7 4.17 22.50 3.35
CA TYR A 7 5.35 22.14 4.14
C TYR A 7 6.49 23.16 3.98
N ALA A 8 7.17 23.47 5.08
CA ALA A 8 8.36 24.31 5.09
C ALA A 8 9.51 23.63 4.35
N LYS A 9 10.27 24.39 3.54
CA LYS A 9 11.32 23.84 2.68
C LYS A 9 12.56 23.38 3.46
N ASP A 10 12.74 23.92 4.65
CA ASP A 10 13.85 23.75 5.59
C ASP A 10 13.55 22.73 6.69
N HIS A 11 12.37 22.09 6.67
CA HIS A 11 12.04 21.04 7.62
C HIS A 11 12.99 19.84 7.45
N VAL A 12 13.62 19.39 8.54
CA VAL A 12 14.62 18.30 8.57
C VAL A 12 14.15 17.01 7.87
N ALA A 13 12.84 16.77 7.87
CA ALA A 13 12.22 15.59 7.28
C ALA A 13 11.53 15.83 5.91
N VAL A 14 11.69 16.99 5.27
CA VAL A 14 10.97 17.35 4.02
C VAL A 14 11.24 16.36 2.88
N ASP A 15 12.42 15.75 2.86
CA ASP A 15 12.78 14.76 1.84
C ASP A 15 11.98 13.46 1.95
N LEU A 16 11.46 13.11 3.13
CA LEU A 16 10.63 11.91 3.31
C LEU A 16 9.35 11.98 2.48
N LEU A 17 8.83 13.19 2.23
CA LEU A 17 7.62 13.42 1.45
C LEU A 17 7.81 13.12 -0.05
N ARG A 18 9.04 12.85 -0.50
CA ARG A 18 9.33 12.49 -1.89
C ARG A 18 9.16 10.98 -2.15
N HIS A 19 9.12 10.16 -1.11
CA HIS A 19 8.94 8.73 -1.26
C HIS A 19 7.52 8.41 -1.75
N LYS A 20 7.43 7.46 -2.67
CA LYS A 20 6.14 6.96 -3.16
C LYS A 20 5.72 5.75 -2.34
N SER A 21 4.51 5.78 -1.81
CA SER A 21 3.85 4.61 -1.23
C SER A 21 2.89 4.02 -2.26
N LEU A 22 2.91 2.70 -2.41
CA LEU A 22 2.03 1.95 -3.29
C LEU A 22 1.21 0.99 -2.42
N VAL A 23 -0.12 1.05 -2.55
CA VAL A 23 -1.06 0.25 -1.75
C VAL A 23 -2.14 -0.31 -2.66
N VAL A 24 -2.52 -1.56 -2.42
CA VAL A 24 -3.72 -2.18 -3.00
C VAL A 24 -4.75 -2.38 -1.91
N SER A 25 -6.02 -2.12 -2.23
CA SER A 25 -7.12 -2.28 -1.28
C SER A 25 -8.36 -2.79 -1.99
N HIS A 26 -9.17 -3.54 -1.26
CA HIS A 26 -10.50 -3.99 -1.68
C HIS A 26 -11.46 -3.65 -0.55
N LYS A 27 -12.60 -3.05 -0.89
CA LYS A 27 -13.60 -2.64 0.09
C LYS A 27 -14.69 -3.70 0.16
N PHE A 28 -15.01 -4.13 1.37
CA PHE A 28 -16.20 -4.93 1.67
C PHE A 28 -17.26 -4.03 2.27
N ARG A 29 -18.54 -4.32 1.97
CA ARG A 29 -19.69 -3.75 2.66
C ARG A 29 -19.91 -4.50 3.97
N ASP A 30 -20.51 -3.84 4.95
CA ASP A 30 -20.77 -4.43 6.27
C ASP A 30 -21.57 -5.75 6.20
N ALA A 31 -22.53 -5.82 5.26
CA ALA A 31 -23.30 -7.03 5.00
C ALA A 31 -22.45 -8.20 4.47
N GLU A 32 -21.37 -7.92 3.73
CA GLU A 32 -20.47 -8.93 3.19
C GLU A 32 -19.55 -9.49 4.27
N ILE A 33 -19.22 -8.69 5.29
CA ILE A 33 -18.40 -9.11 6.44
C ILE A 33 -19.18 -10.08 7.34
N SER A 34 -20.49 -9.88 7.46
CA SER A 34 -21.36 -10.70 8.31
C SER A 34 -21.81 -12.01 7.63
N ALA A 35 -21.50 -12.19 6.34
CA ALA A 35 -21.90 -13.38 5.60
C ALA A 35 -20.94 -14.55 5.85
N ASP A 36 -21.46 -15.78 5.88
CA ASP A 36 -20.64 -17.00 6.00
C ASP A 36 -19.62 -17.15 4.85
N SER A 37 -19.86 -16.49 3.73
CA SER A 37 -18.98 -16.48 2.56
C SER A 37 -17.83 -15.47 2.65
N PHE A 38 -17.77 -14.66 3.71
CA PHE A 38 -16.76 -13.61 3.88
C PHE A 38 -15.34 -14.17 3.81
N LEU A 39 -15.04 -15.20 4.61
CA LEU A 39 -13.68 -15.73 4.73
C LEU A 39 -13.15 -16.28 3.39
N PRO A 40 -13.90 -17.12 2.64
CA PRO A 40 -13.52 -17.51 1.28
C PRO A 40 -13.28 -16.33 0.33
N GLN A 41 -14.11 -15.28 0.40
CA GLN A 41 -13.96 -14.09 -0.44
C GLN A 41 -12.70 -13.29 -0.07
N ALA A 42 -12.45 -13.09 1.22
CA ALA A 42 -11.26 -12.41 1.72
C ALA A 42 -9.98 -13.14 1.26
N ILE A 43 -9.94 -14.48 1.37
CA ILE A 43 -8.81 -15.29 0.88
C ILE A 43 -8.58 -15.06 -0.61
N LYS A 44 -9.65 -15.10 -1.42
CA LYS A 44 -9.55 -14.86 -2.87
C LYS A 44 -9.00 -13.47 -3.19
N VAL A 45 -9.45 -12.46 -2.46
CA VAL A 45 -8.97 -11.07 -2.59
C VAL A 45 -7.47 -10.99 -2.25
N PHE A 46 -7.04 -11.60 -1.14
CA PHE A 46 -5.62 -11.62 -0.77
C PHE A 46 -4.75 -12.36 -1.79
N GLN A 47 -5.22 -13.50 -2.32
CA GLN A 47 -4.53 -14.23 -3.39
C GLN A 47 -4.35 -13.35 -4.64
N ALA A 48 -5.36 -12.55 -5.00
CA ALA A 48 -5.26 -11.62 -6.12
C ALA A 48 -4.29 -10.45 -5.85
N MET A 49 -4.14 -10.02 -4.60
CA MET A 49 -3.22 -8.95 -4.18
C MET A 49 -1.76 -9.43 -4.07
N GLN A 50 -1.56 -10.71 -3.77
CA GLN A 50 -0.25 -11.29 -3.45
C GLN A 50 0.84 -11.05 -4.52
N PRO A 51 0.58 -11.16 -5.84
CA PRO A 51 1.60 -10.91 -6.86
C PRO A 51 2.17 -9.49 -6.82
N LEU A 52 1.34 -8.49 -6.54
CA LEU A 52 1.79 -7.10 -6.41
C LEU A 52 2.70 -6.94 -5.19
N VAL A 53 2.32 -7.53 -4.04
CA VAL A 53 3.13 -7.50 -2.82
C VAL A 53 4.48 -8.18 -3.05
N GLN A 54 4.50 -9.32 -3.72
CA GLN A 54 5.75 -10.02 -4.08
C GLN A 54 6.63 -9.17 -5.00
N PHE A 55 6.05 -8.52 -6.01
CA PHE A 55 6.77 -7.62 -6.90
C PHE A 55 7.42 -6.45 -6.14
N LEU A 56 6.65 -5.79 -5.27
CA LEU A 56 7.15 -4.67 -4.46
C LEU A 56 8.25 -5.12 -3.49
N ASN A 57 8.06 -6.25 -2.81
CA ASN A 57 9.06 -6.81 -1.90
C ASN A 57 10.37 -7.12 -2.62
N LYS A 58 10.30 -7.70 -3.83
CA LYS A 58 11.47 -7.98 -4.66
C LYS A 58 12.19 -6.69 -5.06
N ALA A 59 11.46 -5.71 -5.59
CA ALA A 59 12.03 -4.43 -5.99
C ALA A 59 12.72 -3.71 -4.82
N ILE A 60 12.14 -3.78 -3.62
CA ILE A 60 12.75 -3.18 -2.42
C ILE A 60 13.98 -3.98 -1.96
N ALA A 61 13.91 -5.31 -1.95
CA ALA A 61 15.03 -6.17 -1.56
C ALA A 61 16.25 -5.98 -2.48
N GLU A 62 16.03 -5.85 -3.79
CA GLU A 62 17.08 -5.54 -4.78
C GLU A 62 17.70 -4.13 -4.59
N THR A 63 17.09 -3.25 -3.79
CA THR A 63 17.62 -1.90 -3.52
C THR A 63 18.51 -1.86 -2.25
N ILE A 64 18.62 -2.96 -1.50
CA ILE A 64 19.39 -3.04 -0.25
C ILE A 64 20.74 -3.80 -0.44
N GLU A 65 20.97 -4.40 -1.61
CA GLU A 65 22.29 -4.94 -2.03
C GLU A 65 23.07 -3.91 -2.87
#